data_AF-A0A5K0XIS6-F1
#
_entry.id   AF-A0A5K0XIS6-F1
#
_cell.length_a   1.000
_cell.length_b   1.000
_cell.length_c   1.000
_cell.angle_alpha   90.00
_cell.angle_beta   90.00
_cell.angle_gamma   90.00
#
_symmetry.space_group_name_H-M   'P 1'
#
loop_
_entity.id
_entity.type
_entity.pdbx_description
1 polymer ?
#
loop_
_entity_poly.entity_id
_entity_poly.type
_entity_poly.pdbx_seq_one_letter_code
_entity_poly.pdbx_strand_id
1 'polypeptide(L)' 'TSGVKISQVTYSNVRGTSATQVAVLFKCSPSSWCQGIRMANVQLSYRGQPSTSSCQNAIGTAGGLMVPQSCLKLSST' A
#
# COMPACT_ATOMS: atom_id res chain seq x y z
N THR A 1 25.31 3.31 0.74
CA THR A 1 24.58 2.52 1.76
C THR A 1 23.53 1.70 1.06
N SER A 2 23.47 0.37 1.22
CA SER A 2 22.33 -0.41 0.74
C SER A 2 21.15 -0.20 1.72
N GLY A 3 19.96 0.07 1.20
CA GLY A 3 18.76 0.21 2.01
C GLY A 3 18.28 -1.12 2.59
N VAL A 4 17.41 -1.07 3.59
CA VAL A 4 16.76 -2.26 4.16
C VAL A 4 15.80 -2.87 3.13
N LYS A 5 15.89 -4.19 2.91
CA LYS A 5 14.96 -4.92 2.05
C LYS A 5 13.70 -5.28 2.85
N ILE A 6 12.55 -4.79 2.40
CA ILE A 6 11.24 -5.13 2.95
C ILE A 6 10.55 -6.11 1.98
N SER A 7 10.12 -7.27 2.49
CA SER A 7 9.43 -8.26 1.66
C SER A 7 8.40 -9.10 2.41
N GLN A 8 7.42 -9.64 1.68
CA GLN A 8 6.40 -10.57 2.19
C GLN A 8 5.57 -10.00 3.35
N VAL A 9 5.19 -8.72 3.25
CA VAL A 9 4.39 -8.03 4.27
C VAL A 9 2.91 -8.11 3.89
N THR A 10 2.06 -8.47 4.86
CA THR A 10 0.60 -8.53 4.66
C THR A 10 -0.10 -7.49 5.52
N TYR A 11 -0.96 -6.68 4.89
CA TYR A 11 -1.90 -5.78 5.54
C TYR A 11 -3.32 -6.27 5.27
N SER A 12 -4.04 -6.67 6.31
CA SER A 12 -5.38 -7.24 6.16
C SER A 12 -6.37 -6.61 7.13
N ASN A 13 -7.61 -6.37 6.66
CA ASN A 13 -8.73 -5.89 7.46
C ASN A 13 -8.48 -4.57 8.21
N VAL A 14 -7.72 -3.67 7.59
CA VAL A 14 -7.42 -2.35 8.17
C VAL A 14 -8.60 -1.42 7.91
N ARG A 15 -9.19 -0.83 8.97
CA ARG A 15 -10.36 0.05 8.86
C ARG A 15 -10.19 1.32 9.70
N GLY A 16 -10.70 2.45 9.20
CA GLY A 16 -10.76 3.69 9.97
C GLY A 16 -10.59 4.95 9.13
N THR A 17 -9.92 5.95 9.70
CA THR A 17 -9.67 7.26 9.09
C THR A 17 -8.19 7.60 9.08
N SER A 18 -7.74 8.24 8.01
CA SER A 18 -6.41 8.83 7.91
C SER A 18 -6.41 10.29 8.32
N ALA A 19 -5.29 10.76 8.89
CA ALA A 19 -5.04 12.17 9.18
C ALA A 19 -4.75 13.00 7.91
N THR A 20 -4.36 12.35 6.81
CA THR A 20 -4.03 12.96 5.52
C THR A 20 -4.83 12.31 4.38
N GLN A 21 -4.99 13.02 3.26
CA GLN A 21 -5.72 12.49 2.10
C GLN A 21 -5.07 11.23 1.52
N VAL A 22 -3.73 11.17 1.51
CA VAL A 22 -2.99 9.94 1.20
C VAL A 22 -3.03 9.04 2.44
N ALA A 23 -3.89 8.01 2.42
CA ALA A 23 -4.08 7.08 3.53
C ALA A 23 -3.15 5.87 3.48
N VAL A 24 -2.68 5.51 2.28
CA VAL A 24 -1.70 4.43 2.08
C VAL A 24 -0.50 5.01 1.36
N LEU A 25 0.68 4.92 1.99
CA LEU A 25 1.92 5.41 1.43
C LEU A 25 3.03 4.35 1.51
N PHE A 26 3.44 3.83 0.36
CA PHE A 26 4.65 3.01 0.25
C PHE A 26 5.74 3.81 -0.46
N LYS A 27 6.82 4.14 0.25
CA LYS A 27 8.01 4.80 -0.30
C LYS A 27 9.22 3.88 -0.12
N CYS A 28 9.50 3.06 -1.13
CA CYS A 28 10.61 2.12 -1.11
C CYS A 28 11.77 2.64 -1.94
N SER A 29 13.00 2.21 -1.60
CA SER A 29 14.20 2.64 -2.32
C SER A 29 14.19 2.15 -3.77
N PRO A 30 14.64 2.95 -4.75
CA PRO A 30 14.81 2.47 -6.12
C PRO A 30 15.89 1.37 -6.21
N SER A 31 16.85 1.35 -5.27
CA SER A 31 17.89 0.31 -5.19
C SER A 31 17.43 -0.97 -4.48
N SER A 32 16.31 -0.93 -3.78
CA SER A 32 15.73 -2.07 -3.05
C SER A 32 14.22 -1.89 -2.97
N TRP A 33 13.52 -2.40 -3.98
CA TRP A 33 12.06 -2.33 -4.05
C TRP A 33 11.44 -3.16 -2.93
N CYS A 34 10.30 -2.70 -2.42
CA CYS A 34 9.48 -3.55 -1.57
C CYS A 34 8.77 -4.59 -2.44
N GLN A 35 8.84 -5.87 -2.06
CA GLN A 35 8.35 -6.97 -2.88
C GLN A 35 7.43 -7.90 -2.08
N GLY A 36 6.38 -8.42 -2.73
CA GLY A 36 5.44 -9.33 -2.08
C GLY A 36 4.60 -8.65 -1.01
N ILE A 37 4.27 -7.36 -1.18
CA ILE A 37 3.27 -6.70 -0.34
C ILE A 37 1.89 -7.29 -0.70
N ARG A 38 1.11 -7.70 0.29
CA ARG A 38 -0.26 -8.19 0.11
C ARG A 38 -1.22 -7.30 0.90
N MET A 39 -2.19 -6.72 0.21
CA MET A 39 -3.22 -5.89 0.82
C MET A 39 -4.59 -6.53 0.62
N ALA A 40 -5.36 -6.67 1.69
CA ALA A 40 -6.72 -7.19 1.60
C ALA A 40 -7.68 -6.48 2.55
N ASN A 41 -8.86 -6.09 2.04
CA ASN A 41 -9.93 -5.49 2.85
C ASN A 41 -9.48 -4.24 3.63
N VAL A 42 -8.79 -3.31 2.96
CA VAL A 42 -8.34 -2.05 3.54
C VAL A 42 -9.35 -0.94 3.23
N GLN A 43 -9.86 -0.28 4.27
CA GLN A 43 -10.91 0.73 4.21
C GLN A 43 -10.54 1.94 5.08
N LEU A 44 -9.94 2.95 4.47
CA LEU A 44 -9.50 4.19 5.09
C LEU A 44 -10.16 5.38 4.39
N SER A 45 -10.77 6.28 5.15
CA SER A 45 -11.32 7.54 4.64
C SER A 45 -10.53 8.73 5.17
N TYR A 46 -10.68 9.90 4.53
CA TYR A 46 -10.09 11.15 5.01
C TYR A 46 -11.21 12.17 5.23
N ARG A 47 -11.48 12.55 6.48
CA ARG A 47 -12.56 13.50 6.84
C ARG A 47 -13.91 13.14 6.22
N GLY A 48 -14.26 11.84 6.21
CA GLY A 48 -15.50 11.34 5.60
C GLY A 48 -15.51 11.35 4.07
N GLN A 49 -14.40 11.72 3.41
CA GLN A 49 -14.23 11.73 1.96
C GLN A 49 -13.35 10.55 1.50
N PRO A 50 -13.39 10.20 0.19
CA PRO A 50 -12.48 9.22 -0.38
C PRO A 50 -11.01 9.61 -0.13
N SER A 51 -10.24 8.66 0.36
CA SER A 51 -8.78 8.80 0.49
C SER A 51 -8.07 8.30 -0.77
N THR A 52 -6.76 8.53 -0.85
CA THR A 52 -5.92 8.07 -1.96
C THR A 52 -4.74 7.23 -1.47
N SER A 53 -4.10 6.53 -2.40
CA SER A 53 -2.89 5.75 -2.15
C SER A 53 -1.74 6.26 -3.03
N SER A 54 -0.51 6.13 -2.55
CA SER A 54 0.70 6.45 -3.31
C SER A 54 1.79 5.40 -3.08
N CYS A 55 2.40 4.94 -4.17
CA CYS A 55 3.36 3.85 -4.17
C CYS A 55 4.58 4.23 -5.00
N GLN A 56 5.77 4.02 -4.42
CA GLN A 56 7.05 4.18 -5.08
C GLN A 56 7.88 2.92 -4.84
N ASN A 57 8.28 2.26 -5.92
CA ASN A 57 9.10 1.04 -5.91
C ASN A 57 8.50 -0.10 -5.04
N ALA A 58 7.18 -0.26 -5.10
CA ALA A 58 6.44 -1.25 -4.32
C ALA A 58 5.67 -2.20 -5.24
N ILE A 59 5.98 -3.49 -5.14
CA ILE A 59 5.37 -4.58 -5.90
C ILE A 59 4.56 -5.46 -4.96
N GLY A 60 3.36 -5.81 -5.40
CA GLY A 60 2.47 -6.63 -4.60
C GLY A 60 1.14 -6.92 -5.26
N THR A 61 0.21 -7.39 -4.43
CA THR A 61 -1.17 -7.68 -4.82
C THR A 61 -2.13 -7.01 -3.85
N ALA A 62 -3.29 -6.61 -4.38
CA ALA A 62 -4.39 -6.10 -3.59
C ALA A 62 -5.67 -6.86 -3.95
N GLY A 63 -6.50 -7.15 -2.96
CA GLY A 63 -7.75 -7.89 -3.16
C GLY A 63 -8.83 -7.55 -2.13
N GLY A 64 -10.05 -8.01 -2.38
CA GLY A 64 -11.21 -7.68 -1.56
C GLY A 64 -11.61 -6.20 -1.67
N LEU A 65 -12.26 -5.67 -0.63
CA LEU A 65 -12.72 -4.29 -0.63
C LEU A 65 -11.55 -3.33 -0.35
N MET A 66 -11.23 -2.48 -1.32
CA MET A 66 -10.08 -1.57 -1.28
C MET A 66 -10.52 -0.12 -1.44
N VAL A 67 -10.48 0.61 -0.33
CA VAL A 67 -10.67 2.07 -0.26
C VAL A 67 -9.56 2.62 0.63
N PRO A 68 -8.55 3.34 0.12
CA PRO A 68 -8.39 3.76 -1.27
C PRO A 68 -8.08 2.59 -2.21
N GLN A 69 -8.28 2.80 -3.53
CA GLN A 69 -7.80 1.86 -4.54
C GLN A 69 -6.29 1.63 -4.38
N SER A 70 -5.82 0.42 -4.65
CA SER A 70 -4.39 0.09 -4.55
C SER A 70 -3.56 0.80 -5.61
N CYS A 71 -2.37 1.26 -5.22
CA CYS A 71 -1.33 1.79 -6.12
C CYS A 71 -0.17 0.80 -6.35
N LEU A 72 -0.23 -0.40 -5.75
CA LEU A 72 0.83 -1.39 -5.87
C LEU A 72 0.98 -1.80 -7.33
N LYS A 73 2.21 -1.87 -7.81
CA LYS A 73 2.47 -2.47 -9.12
C LYS A 73 2.24 -3.97 -8.98
N LEU A 74 1.48 -4.54 -9.92
CA LEU A 74 1.26 -5.98 -9.97
C LEU A 74 2.61 -6.68 -10.09
N SER A 75 2.83 -7.67 -9.23
CA SER A 75 3.87 -8.65 -9.49
C SER A 75 3.41 -9.47 -10.67
N SER A 76 3.99 -9.28 -11.85
CA SER A 76 3.90 -10.28 -12.91
C SER A 76 4.50 -11.56 -12.35
N THR A 77 3.65 -12.59 -12.20
CA THR A 77 4.04 -13.94 -11.74
C THR A 77 5.08 -14.53 -12.68
#